data_AF-A0A6N8V1B3-F1
#
_entry.id   AF-A0A6N8V1B3-F1
#
_cell.length_a   1.000
_cell.length_b   1.000
_cell.length_c   1.000
_cell.angle_alpha   90.00
_cell.angle_beta   90.00
_cell.angle_gamma   90.00
#
_symmetry.space_group_name_H-M   'P 1'
#
loop_
_entity.id
_entity.type
_entity.pdbx_description
1 polymer ?
#
loop_
_entity_poly.entity_id
_entity_poly.type
_entity_poly.pdbx_seq_one_letter_code
_entity_poly.pdbx_strand_id
1 'polypeptide(L)'
;MWRQRLPTLRIHSANGASTLIQKFGVTVAGLVAGAMIGAGNLVVTAAAEEAEPPPYEGHIQCETEGDLSTCQIDLWLTRGYRAFSQCQVCHGLTGDGSTIGPSLVRKLREIDLDRFMEVVVNGYEGQIGVMPGWGTNPNVMNYIDQLYAYLLARADGVLPAGRLKRYDR
;
A
#
# COMPACT_ATOMS: atom_id res chain seq x y z
N MET A 1 -0.69 18.24 41.52
CA MET A 1 0.78 18.12 41.58
C MET A 1 1.17 16.78 42.20
N TRP A 2 1.20 15.67 41.44
CA TRP A 2 1.84 14.42 41.87
C TRP A 2 2.46 13.74 40.64
N ARG A 3 3.77 13.90 40.49
CA ARG A 3 4.63 13.21 39.52
C ARG A 3 4.90 11.81 40.06
N GLN A 4 4.50 10.75 39.35
CA GLN A 4 5.07 9.42 39.58
C GLN A 4 6.17 9.17 38.56
N ARG A 5 7.39 8.91 39.06
CA ARG A 5 8.59 8.59 38.28
C ARG A 5 8.49 7.16 37.76
N LEU A 6 8.67 6.97 36.47
CA LEU A 6 8.87 5.65 35.86
C LEU A 6 10.28 5.12 36.19
N PRO A 7 10.46 3.82 36.45
CA PRO A 7 11.77 3.19 36.58
C PRO A 7 12.45 3.09 35.20
N THR A 8 13.73 3.45 35.16
CA THR A 8 14.60 3.34 33.98
C THR A 8 15.05 1.89 33.83
N LEU A 9 14.52 1.17 32.83
CA LEU A 9 15.03 -0.15 32.48
C LEU A 9 16.24 0.02 31.54
N ARG A 10 17.45 -0.08 32.11
CA ARG A 10 18.68 -0.33 31.36
C ARG A 10 18.75 -1.83 31.05
N ILE A 11 18.72 -2.19 29.77
CA ILE A 11 19.14 -3.51 29.30
C ILE A 11 20.42 -3.38 28.50
N HIS A 12 21.35 -4.25 28.85
CA HIS A 12 22.77 -4.21 28.56
C HIS A 12 23.07 -4.70 27.13
N SER A 13 24.02 -4.01 26.49
CA SER A 13 24.79 -4.50 25.36
C SER A 13 25.67 -5.68 25.81
N ALA A 14 25.63 -6.79 25.07
CA ALA A 14 26.53 -7.92 25.22
C ALA A 14 26.98 -8.44 23.84
N ASN A 15 28.20 -8.04 23.48
CA ASN A 15 29.26 -8.74 22.76
C ASN A 15 28.91 -9.98 21.89
N GLY A 16 29.16 -9.84 20.59
CA GLY A 16 30.30 -10.47 19.91
C GLY A 16 30.43 -12.00 19.92
N ALA A 17 30.17 -12.62 18.77
CA ALA A 17 30.77 -13.89 18.38
C ALA A 17 31.24 -13.79 16.92
N SER A 18 32.56 -13.74 16.73
CA SER A 18 33.23 -13.95 15.45
C SER A 18 32.93 -15.35 14.91
N THR A 19 32.59 -15.47 13.64
CA THR A 19 32.83 -16.70 12.88
C THR A 19 33.63 -16.34 11.64
N LEU A 20 34.86 -16.84 11.66
CA LEU A 20 35.93 -16.67 10.71
C LEU A 20 35.79 -17.80 9.69
N ILE A 21 35.27 -17.55 8.49
CA ILE A 21 35.35 -18.51 7.37
C ILE A 21 35.74 -17.77 6.09
N GLN A 22 37.06 -17.72 5.92
CA GLN A 22 37.81 -18.02 4.71
C GLN A 22 37.44 -17.32 3.39
N LYS A 23 38.24 -16.31 3.08
CA LYS A 23 38.51 -15.83 1.73
C LYS A 23 38.98 -17.00 0.85
N PHE A 24 38.21 -17.33 -0.18
CA PHE A 24 38.76 -17.94 -1.39
C PHE A 24 38.39 -17.04 -2.56
N GLY A 25 39.37 -16.25 -3.00
CA GLY A 25 39.35 -15.72 -4.35
C GLY A 25 39.50 -16.88 -5.32
N VAL A 26 38.65 -16.92 -6.34
CA VAL A 26 38.90 -17.71 -7.54
C VAL A 26 38.60 -16.81 -8.73
N THR A 27 39.65 -16.19 -9.25
CA THR A 27 39.76 -15.78 -10.65
C THR A 27 40.09 -17.03 -11.45
N VAL A 28 39.21 -17.48 -12.36
CA VAL A 28 39.62 -18.20 -13.58
C VAL A 28 38.64 -17.86 -14.69
N ALA A 29 39.14 -17.10 -15.68
CA ALA A 29 38.57 -17.04 -17.02
C ALA A 29 38.72 -18.40 -17.71
N GLY A 30 37.67 -18.89 -18.35
CA GLY A 30 37.72 -20.11 -19.14
C GLY A 30 36.52 -20.28 -20.04
N LEU A 31 36.67 -19.88 -21.30
CA LEU A 31 35.80 -20.30 -22.41
C LEU A 31 35.92 -21.83 -22.57
N VAL A 32 34.79 -22.54 -22.52
CA VAL A 32 34.65 -23.86 -23.15
C VAL A 32 33.33 -23.88 -23.92
N ALA A 33 33.44 -23.86 -25.25
CA ALA A 33 32.39 -24.28 -26.15
C ALA A 33 32.25 -25.81 -26.07
N GLY A 34 31.03 -26.31 -25.90
CA GLY A 34 30.76 -27.74 -25.92
C GLY A 34 29.28 -28.02 -25.72
N ALA A 35 28.57 -28.28 -26.83
CA ALA A 35 27.22 -28.80 -26.82
C ALA A 35 27.21 -30.21 -26.20
N MET A 36 26.39 -30.43 -25.18
CA MET A 36 25.97 -31.76 -24.73
C MET A 36 24.50 -31.71 -24.30
N ILE A 37 23.71 -32.52 -25.00
CA ILE A 37 22.33 -32.85 -24.69
C ILE A 37 22.34 -33.66 -23.38
N GLY A 38 21.77 -33.11 -22.32
CA GLY A 38 21.59 -33.79 -21.05
C GLY A 38 20.35 -33.23 -20.36
N ALA A 39 19.45 -34.12 -19.91
CA ALA A 39 18.20 -33.80 -19.24
C ALA A 39 18.45 -32.87 -18.04
N GLY A 40 18.36 -31.56 -18.29
CA GLY A 40 18.61 -30.53 -17.29
C GLY A 40 17.37 -30.33 -16.44
N ASN A 41 17.50 -30.53 -15.14
CA ASN A 41 16.60 -29.94 -14.16
C ASN A 41 16.58 -28.43 -14.43
N LEU A 42 15.47 -27.95 -15.00
CA LEU A 42 15.17 -26.54 -15.14
C LEU A 42 14.96 -25.98 -13.73
N VAL A 43 16.02 -25.46 -13.13
CA VAL A 43 15.89 -24.62 -11.93
C VAL A 43 15.34 -23.29 -12.41
N VAL A 44 14.01 -23.19 -12.47
CA VAL A 44 13.33 -21.89 -12.56
C VAL A 44 13.61 -21.18 -11.24
N THR A 45 14.59 -20.29 -11.22
CA THR A 45 14.67 -19.29 -10.16
C THR A 45 13.46 -18.39 -10.36
N ALA A 46 12.46 -18.51 -9.48
CA ALA A 46 11.44 -17.49 -9.35
C ALA A 46 12.17 -16.18 -9.03
N ALA A 47 12.26 -15.28 -10.01
CA ALA A 47 12.54 -13.89 -9.70
C ALA A 47 11.36 -13.45 -8.82
N ALA A 48 11.62 -13.16 -7.55
CA ALA A 48 10.70 -12.35 -6.79
C ALA A 48 10.63 -11.02 -7.54
N GLU A 49 9.54 -10.82 -8.30
CA GLU A 49 9.24 -9.53 -8.91
C GLU A 49 9.22 -8.54 -7.74
N GLU A 50 10.14 -7.56 -7.77
CA GLU A 50 10.18 -6.53 -6.74
C GLU A 50 8.81 -5.86 -6.74
N ALA A 51 8.10 -5.96 -5.61
CA ALA A 51 6.77 -5.38 -5.52
C ALA A 51 6.87 -3.88 -5.84
N GLU A 52 6.09 -3.43 -6.82
CA GLU A 52 6.00 -2.00 -7.11
C GLU A 52 5.61 -1.24 -5.84
N PRO A 53 6.19 -0.06 -5.60
CA PRO A 53 5.84 0.73 -4.43
C PRO A 53 4.35 1.06 -4.44
N PRO A 54 3.70 1.13 -3.27
CA PRO A 54 2.28 1.45 -3.22
C PRO A 54 2.00 2.82 -3.86
N PRO A 55 0.88 2.99 -4.57
CA PRO A 55 0.58 4.20 -5.35
C PRO A 55 0.39 5.48 -4.52
N TYR A 56 0.30 5.37 -3.19
CA TYR A 56 0.25 6.50 -2.27
C TYR A 56 1.64 6.89 -1.71
N GLU A 57 2.70 6.14 -2.06
CA GLU A 57 4.04 6.41 -1.56
C GLU A 57 4.50 7.81 -1.95
N GLY A 58 5.14 8.50 -1.00
CA GLY A 58 5.58 9.88 -1.19
C GLY A 58 4.45 10.92 -1.23
N HIS A 59 3.18 10.53 -1.12
CA HIS A 59 2.04 11.47 -1.02
C HIS A 59 1.58 11.71 0.43
N ILE A 60 2.13 10.98 1.39
CA ILE A 60 1.83 11.08 2.83
C ILE A 60 3.11 11.44 3.57
N GLN A 61 3.06 12.46 4.41
CA GLN A 61 4.18 12.90 5.25
C GLN A 61 3.72 13.01 6.69
N CYS A 62 4.44 12.38 7.61
CA CYS A 62 4.13 12.42 9.04
C CYS A 62 5.30 13.07 9.77
N GLU A 63 5.01 14.02 10.65
CA GLU A 63 6.03 14.71 11.44
C GLU A 63 6.64 13.76 12.48
N THR A 64 5.82 12.88 13.04
CA THR A 64 6.24 11.89 14.04
C THR A 64 5.95 10.49 13.51
N GLU A 65 6.99 9.66 13.47
CA GLU A 65 6.87 8.25 13.07
C GLU A 65 5.92 7.51 14.02
N GLY A 66 4.97 6.77 13.44
CA GLY A 66 3.95 6.03 14.18
C GLY A 66 2.78 6.86 14.74
N ASP A 67 2.82 8.20 14.69
CA ASP A 67 1.68 9.05 15.04
C ASP A 67 0.97 9.59 13.79
N LEU A 68 -0.05 8.84 13.37
CA LEU A 68 -0.84 9.17 12.19
C LEU A 68 -1.62 10.49 12.29
N SER A 69 -1.80 11.04 13.49
CA SER A 69 -2.50 12.33 13.69
C SER A 69 -1.69 13.53 13.21
N THR A 70 -0.38 13.35 13.04
CA THR A 70 0.54 14.35 12.48
C THR A 70 0.66 14.27 10.97
N CYS A 71 0.11 13.21 10.35
CA CYS A 71 0.25 13.02 8.92
C CYS A 71 -0.53 14.05 8.10
N GLN A 72 0.09 14.48 7.01
CA GLN A 72 -0.43 15.40 6.02
C GLN A 72 -0.34 14.75 4.64
N ILE A 73 -1.27 15.11 3.75
CA ILE A 73 -1.31 14.61 2.37
C ILE A 73 -1.07 15.74 1.37
N ASP A 74 -0.56 15.45 0.18
CA ASP A 74 -0.39 16.47 -0.85
C ASP A 74 -1.67 16.75 -1.64
N LEU A 75 -1.58 17.67 -2.61
CA LEU A 75 -2.70 18.01 -3.49
C LEU A 75 -3.15 16.82 -4.35
N TRP A 76 -2.23 15.96 -4.75
CA TRP A 76 -2.53 14.81 -5.61
C TRP A 76 -3.43 13.82 -4.87
N LEU A 77 -3.06 13.41 -3.65
CA LEU A 77 -3.87 12.50 -2.85
C LEU A 77 -5.15 13.18 -2.31
N THR A 78 -5.11 14.50 -2.10
CA THR A 78 -6.32 15.29 -1.79
C THR A 78 -7.37 15.21 -2.91
N ARG A 79 -6.97 15.11 -4.18
CA ARG A 79 -7.93 14.93 -5.29
C ARG A 79 -8.62 13.57 -5.21
N GLY A 80 -7.91 12.53 -4.81
CA GLY A 80 -8.49 11.20 -4.54
C GLY A 80 -9.53 11.23 -3.42
N TYR A 81 -9.19 11.88 -2.30
CA TYR A 81 -10.14 12.12 -1.22
C TYR A 81 -11.40 12.89 -1.69
N ARG A 82 -11.24 13.87 -2.58
CA ARG A 82 -12.37 14.62 -3.14
C ARG A 82 -13.21 13.76 -4.08
N ALA A 83 -12.59 12.93 -4.92
CA ALA A 83 -13.32 11.98 -5.76
C ALA A 83 -14.12 10.98 -4.92
N PHE A 84 -13.60 10.57 -3.76
CA PHE A 84 -14.29 9.68 -2.82
C PHE A 84 -15.62 10.26 -2.28
N SER A 85 -15.83 11.58 -2.35
CA SER A 85 -17.12 12.19 -2.01
C SER A 85 -18.30 11.64 -2.83
N GLN A 86 -18.03 11.10 -4.02
CA GLN A 86 -19.03 10.45 -4.87
C GLN A 86 -19.43 9.06 -4.34
N CYS A 87 -18.57 8.43 -3.54
CA CYS A 87 -18.72 7.05 -3.07
C CYS A 87 -19.22 6.98 -1.61
N GLN A 88 -18.89 8.00 -0.80
CA GLN A 88 -19.12 7.98 0.65
C GLN A 88 -20.58 7.79 1.07
N VAL A 89 -21.54 8.17 0.22
CA VAL A 89 -22.98 8.03 0.50
C VAL A 89 -23.39 6.57 0.69
N CYS A 90 -22.75 5.63 -0.02
CA CYS A 90 -23.00 4.20 0.12
C CYS A 90 -21.91 3.49 0.92
N HIS A 91 -20.65 3.92 0.79
CA HIS A 91 -19.51 3.25 1.40
C HIS A 91 -19.09 3.83 2.76
N GLY A 92 -19.90 4.73 3.33
CA GLY A 92 -19.62 5.41 4.59
C GLY A 92 -18.67 6.59 4.42
N LEU A 93 -18.73 7.54 5.36
CA LEU A 93 -17.90 8.76 5.33
C LEU A 93 -16.40 8.47 5.31
N THR A 94 -15.99 7.29 5.79
CA THR A 94 -14.59 6.93 5.88
C THR A 94 -14.21 5.73 5.01
N GLY A 95 -15.16 5.19 4.22
CA GLY A 95 -14.93 3.99 3.39
C GLY A 95 -15.05 2.67 4.15
N ASP A 96 -15.47 2.74 5.41
CA ASP A 96 -15.66 1.60 6.32
C ASP A 96 -16.91 0.76 6.00
N GLY A 97 -17.78 1.25 5.11
CA GLY A 97 -19.00 0.60 4.67
C GLY A 97 -20.24 1.18 5.36
N SER A 98 -21.41 0.76 4.88
CA SER A 98 -22.70 1.08 5.49
C SER A 98 -23.68 -0.07 5.26
N THR A 99 -24.95 0.13 5.62
CA THR A 99 -26.02 -0.81 5.25
C THR A 99 -26.34 -0.80 3.75
N ILE A 100 -25.82 0.16 2.98
CA ILE A 100 -26.06 0.34 1.53
C ILE A 100 -24.91 -0.20 0.69
N GLY A 101 -23.67 -0.17 1.21
CA GLY A 101 -22.48 -0.55 0.46
C GLY A 101 -21.39 -1.18 1.34
N PRO A 102 -20.58 -2.10 0.80
CA PRO A 102 -19.55 -2.79 1.57
C PRO A 102 -18.41 -1.86 1.98
N SER A 103 -17.60 -2.33 2.92
CA SER A 103 -16.37 -1.69 3.36
C SER A 103 -15.30 -1.70 2.25
N LEU A 104 -14.97 -0.53 1.70
CA LEU A 104 -13.93 -0.40 0.68
C LEU A 104 -12.54 -0.63 1.27
N VAL A 105 -12.29 -0.14 2.48
CA VAL A 105 -10.98 -0.31 3.16
C VAL A 105 -10.68 -1.77 3.49
N ARG A 106 -11.71 -2.63 3.59
CA ARG A 106 -11.51 -4.08 3.69
C ARG A 106 -11.35 -4.73 2.33
N LYS A 107 -12.17 -4.35 1.33
CA LYS A 107 -12.12 -4.98 0.00
C LYS A 107 -10.86 -4.68 -0.78
N LEU A 108 -10.27 -3.50 -0.62
CA LEU A 108 -9.00 -3.17 -1.27
C LEU A 108 -7.79 -3.97 -0.77
N ARG A 109 -7.93 -4.72 0.34
CA ARG A 109 -6.94 -5.71 0.76
C ARG A 109 -7.12 -7.07 0.09
N GLU A 110 -8.22 -7.26 -0.63
CA GLU A 110 -8.64 -8.53 -1.25
C GLU A 110 -8.64 -8.47 -2.78
N ILE A 111 -8.62 -7.28 -3.37
CA ILE A 111 -8.70 -7.05 -4.81
C ILE A 111 -7.53 -6.20 -5.29
N ASP A 112 -7.13 -6.39 -6.54
CA ASP A 112 -6.11 -5.60 -7.22
C ASP A 112 -6.69 -4.34 -7.90
N LEU A 113 -5.81 -3.56 -8.51
CA LEU A 113 -6.17 -2.36 -9.27
C LEU A 113 -7.11 -2.69 -10.43
N ASP A 114 -6.85 -3.76 -11.18
CA ASP A 114 -7.67 -4.13 -12.34
C ASP A 114 -9.12 -4.40 -11.92
N ARG A 115 -9.31 -5.16 -10.85
CA ARG A 115 -10.64 -5.42 -10.31
C ARG A 115 -11.30 -4.17 -9.74
N PHE A 116 -10.54 -3.29 -9.09
CA PHE A 116 -11.05 -2.00 -8.65
C PHE A 116 -11.56 -1.17 -9.85
N MET A 117 -10.76 -1.07 -10.91
CA MET A 117 -11.09 -0.32 -12.12
C MET A 117 -12.33 -0.89 -12.80
N GLU A 118 -12.39 -2.21 -12.99
CA GLU A 118 -13.52 -2.89 -13.60
C GLU A 118 -14.83 -2.56 -12.86
N VAL A 119 -14.83 -2.67 -11.53
CA VAL A 119 -15.99 -2.42 -10.69
C VAL A 119 -16.39 -0.95 -10.71
N VAL A 120 -15.45 -0.02 -10.55
CA VAL A 120 -15.75 1.42 -10.52
C VAL A 120 -16.25 1.91 -11.87
N VAL A 121 -15.65 1.47 -12.97
CA VAL A 121 -16.01 1.90 -14.32
C VAL A 121 -17.38 1.35 -14.72
N ASN A 122 -17.59 0.04 -14.54
CA ASN A 122 -18.77 -0.64 -15.08
C ASN A 122 -19.93 -0.76 -14.08
N GLY A 123 -19.68 -0.52 -12.79
CA GLY A 123 -20.63 -0.80 -11.73
C GLY A 123 -20.56 -2.26 -11.28
N TYR A 124 -21.35 -2.60 -10.27
CA TYR A 124 -21.37 -3.95 -9.70
C TYR A 124 -22.71 -4.26 -9.06
N GLU A 125 -23.29 -5.42 -9.41
CA GLU A 125 -24.47 -5.95 -8.74
C GLU A 125 -24.02 -7.03 -7.74
N GLY A 126 -24.23 -6.76 -6.45
CA GLY A 126 -23.90 -7.67 -5.37
C GLY A 126 -25.12 -7.99 -4.51
N GLN A 127 -24.91 -8.84 -3.51
CA GLN A 127 -25.97 -9.25 -2.59
C GLN A 127 -26.57 -8.08 -1.78
N ILE A 128 -25.78 -7.03 -1.51
CA ILE A 128 -26.20 -5.87 -0.72
C ILE A 128 -26.97 -4.86 -1.58
N GLY A 129 -26.68 -4.79 -2.88
CA GLY A 129 -27.30 -3.82 -3.78
C GLY A 129 -26.53 -3.64 -5.08
N VAL A 130 -26.93 -2.61 -5.83
CA VAL A 130 -26.36 -2.24 -7.12
C VAL A 130 -25.51 -0.99 -6.97
N MET A 131 -24.22 -1.10 -7.28
CA MET A 131 -23.32 0.03 -7.45
C MET A 131 -23.40 0.52 -8.91
N PRO A 132 -23.73 1.80 -9.15
CA PRO A 132 -23.72 2.33 -10.51
C PRO A 132 -22.30 2.36 -11.08
N GLY A 133 -22.18 2.30 -12.40
CA GLY A 133 -20.92 2.55 -13.10
C GLY A 133 -20.58 4.04 -13.12
N TRP A 134 -19.30 4.36 -12.93
CA TRP A 134 -18.78 5.72 -12.88
C TRP A 134 -17.92 6.10 -14.10
N GLY A 135 -17.83 5.22 -15.11
CA GLY A 135 -16.97 5.38 -16.28
C GLY A 135 -17.18 6.65 -17.11
N THR A 136 -18.31 7.34 -16.95
CA THR A 136 -18.62 8.60 -17.65
C THR A 136 -18.59 9.83 -16.74
N ASN A 137 -18.32 9.67 -15.44
CA ASN A 137 -18.32 10.77 -14.49
C ASN A 137 -16.93 11.40 -14.39
N PRO A 138 -16.73 12.65 -14.84
CA PRO A 138 -15.42 13.31 -14.81
C PRO A 138 -14.92 13.61 -13.40
N ASN A 139 -15.80 13.64 -12.39
CA ASN A 139 -15.39 13.80 -10.99
C ASN A 139 -14.79 12.51 -10.39
N VAL A 140 -14.93 11.37 -11.07
CA VAL A 140 -14.31 10.10 -10.71
C VAL A 140 -13.17 9.78 -11.69
N MET A 141 -13.46 9.74 -12.99
CA MET A 141 -12.51 9.23 -13.98
C MET A 141 -11.26 10.09 -14.15
N ASN A 142 -11.35 11.41 -13.99
CA ASN A 142 -10.17 12.27 -14.02
C ASN A 142 -9.27 12.10 -12.79
N TYR A 143 -9.76 11.39 -11.77
CA TYR A 143 -9.11 11.25 -10.46
C TYR A 143 -9.05 9.79 -9.99
N ILE A 144 -9.22 8.81 -10.88
CA ILE A 144 -9.43 7.41 -10.49
C ILE A 144 -8.18 6.79 -9.86
N ASP A 145 -6.99 7.13 -10.35
CA ASP A 145 -5.72 6.69 -9.77
C ASP A 145 -5.52 7.27 -8.37
N GLN A 146 -5.84 8.56 -8.19
CA GLN A 146 -5.78 9.23 -6.89
C GLN A 146 -6.81 8.63 -5.93
N LEU A 147 -8.01 8.29 -6.42
CA LEU A 147 -9.06 7.65 -5.64
C LEU A 147 -8.60 6.28 -5.15
N TYR A 148 -8.01 5.47 -6.04
CA TYR A 148 -7.44 4.17 -5.69
C TYR A 148 -6.35 4.33 -4.62
N ALA A 149 -5.37 5.20 -4.86
CA ALA A 149 -4.29 5.46 -3.92
C ALA A 149 -4.79 5.95 -2.56
N TYR A 150 -5.77 6.85 -2.54
CA TYR A 150 -6.40 7.33 -1.30
C TYR A 150 -7.06 6.19 -0.53
N LEU A 151 -7.88 5.38 -1.19
CA LEU A 151 -8.59 4.29 -0.52
C LEU A 151 -7.63 3.16 -0.10
N LEU A 152 -6.59 2.89 -0.88
CA LEU A 152 -5.58 1.91 -0.53
C LEU A 152 -4.73 2.37 0.65
N ALA A 153 -4.36 3.66 0.73
CA ALA A 153 -3.68 4.22 1.91
C ALA A 153 -4.52 4.08 3.19
N ARG A 154 -5.85 4.26 3.07
CA ARG A 154 -6.79 4.01 4.16
C ARG A 154 -6.90 2.52 4.48
N ALA A 155 -6.94 1.68 3.44
CA ALA A 155 -6.99 0.24 3.56
C ALA A 155 -5.78 -0.27 4.33
N ASP A 156 -4.57 0.14 3.96
CA ASP A 156 -3.29 -0.24 4.58
C ASP A 156 -3.07 0.38 5.96
N GLY A 157 -3.92 1.33 6.35
CA GLY A 157 -3.89 1.95 7.67
C GLY A 157 -2.79 3.00 7.84
N VAL A 158 -2.14 3.42 6.75
CA VAL A 158 -1.16 4.53 6.75
C VAL A 158 -1.84 5.89 6.68
N LEU A 159 -3.13 5.93 6.39
CA LEU A 159 -3.96 7.13 6.44
C LEU A 159 -5.16 6.89 7.38
N PRO A 160 -5.28 7.62 8.51
CA PRO A 160 -6.37 7.43 9.45
C PRO A 160 -7.66 8.08 8.93
N ALA A 161 -8.79 7.67 9.51
CA ALA A 161 -10.05 8.38 9.33
C ALA A 161 -10.01 9.77 9.99
N GLY A 162 -10.88 10.67 9.54
CA GLY A 162 -11.07 12.00 10.14
C GLY A 162 -10.55 13.14 9.27
N ARG A 163 -10.25 14.27 9.91
CA ARG A 163 -9.88 15.50 9.20
C ARG A 163 -8.45 15.40 8.67
N LEU A 164 -8.33 15.41 7.35
CA LEU A 164 -7.06 15.42 6.64
C LEU A 164 -6.43 16.82 6.69
N LYS A 165 -5.12 16.86 6.92
CA LYS A 165 -4.29 18.06 6.75
C LYS A 165 -3.57 17.97 5.41
N ARG A 166 -3.29 19.13 4.81
CA ARG A 166 -2.61 19.22 3.51
C ARG A 166 -1.30 19.98 3.66
N TYR A 167 -0.24 19.46 3.05
CA TYR A 167 0.99 20.21 2.82
C TYR A 167 1.07 20.62 1.35
N ASP A 168 1.80 21.72 1.08
CA ASP A 168 2.06 22.16 -0.29
C ASP A 168 3.36 21.50 -0.77
N ARG A 169 3.28 20.83 -1.94
CA ARG A 169 4.38 20.17 -2.63
C ARG A 169 4.74 20.98 -3.87
#